data_AF-A0A8C9VD31-F1
#
_entry.id   AF-A0A8C9VD31-F1
#
_cell.length_a   1.000
_cell.length_b   1.000
_cell.length_c   1.000
_cell.angle_alpha   90.00
_cell.angle_beta   90.00
_cell.angle_gamma   90.00
#
_symmetry.space_group_name_H-M   'P 1'
#
loop_
_entity.id
_entity.type
_entity.pdbx_description
1 polymer ?
#
loop_
_entity_poly.entity_id
_entity_poly.type
_entity_poly.pdbx_seq_one_letter_code
_entity_poly.pdbx_strand_id
1 'polypeptide(L)'
;MAARTDSSRSSPGRSASLARVLHADCARLLELYKEKESFLAEHGPEGPNIVAVSLSLDDLSTYDKLRLLRSALRECLALLRSVMSREEELGYSDGGQGEYESMRNTVRDRLEHLLHSTELLLEETRTSNSPQVPDGAVSVEPDEVDGAFQAKVWTYRVLQELVHWTRYTSQTLHILHAEWEAEGQQTM
;
A
#
# COMPACT_ATOMS: atom_id res chain seq x y z
N MET A 1 -18.21 36.00 -17.31
CA MET A 1 -16.98 35.90 -16.51
C MET A 1 -16.81 34.45 -16.09
N ALA A 2 -15.88 33.72 -16.71
CA ALA A 2 -15.54 32.37 -16.31
C ALA A 2 -14.36 32.44 -15.32
N ALA A 3 -14.59 32.00 -14.09
CA ALA A 3 -13.51 31.75 -13.13
C ALA A 3 -13.46 30.24 -12.89
N ARG A 4 -12.43 29.61 -13.45
CA ARG A 4 -12.02 28.23 -13.16
C ARG A 4 -11.53 28.21 -11.71
N THR A 5 -12.18 27.43 -10.85
CA THR A 5 -11.58 26.96 -9.59
C THR A 5 -11.47 25.45 -9.71
N ASP A 6 -10.31 25.00 -10.18
CA ASP A 6 -9.91 23.61 -10.17
C ASP A 6 -8.64 23.45 -9.32
N SER A 7 -8.50 22.28 -8.71
CA SER A 7 -7.29 21.70 -8.11
C SER A 7 -7.00 21.85 -6.61
N SER A 8 -7.97 21.54 -5.74
CA SER A 8 -7.61 21.00 -4.39
C SER A 8 -8.55 19.90 -3.88
N ARG A 9 -9.35 19.27 -4.76
CA ARG A 9 -10.03 18.01 -4.44
C ARG A 9 -9.14 16.86 -4.89
N SER A 10 -8.90 15.90 -4.00
CA SER A 10 -8.23 14.65 -4.34
C SER A 10 -9.13 13.85 -5.28
N SER A 11 -8.98 14.06 -6.59
CA SER A 11 -9.78 13.29 -7.54
C SER A 11 -9.42 11.80 -7.45
N PRO A 12 -10.41 10.90 -7.48
CA PRO A 12 -10.24 9.45 -7.60
C PRO A 12 -9.22 9.03 -8.65
N GLY A 13 -9.22 9.70 -9.81
CA GLY A 13 -8.28 9.42 -10.90
C GLY A 13 -6.83 9.75 -10.56
N ARG A 14 -6.60 10.75 -9.70
CA ARG A 14 -5.26 11.09 -9.19
C ARG A 14 -4.78 10.03 -8.21
N SER A 15 -5.63 9.61 -7.28
CA SER A 15 -5.33 8.54 -6.31
C SER A 15 -5.09 7.20 -7.01
N ALA A 16 -5.89 6.85 -8.03
CA ALA A 16 -5.70 5.65 -8.85
C ALA A 16 -4.38 5.69 -9.63
N SER A 17 -4.00 6.85 -10.16
CA SER A 17 -2.72 7.02 -10.85
C SER A 17 -1.53 6.93 -9.90
N LEU A 18 -1.62 7.52 -8.71
CA LEU A 18 -0.62 7.39 -7.67
C LEU A 18 -0.45 5.94 -7.22
N ALA A 19 -1.55 5.22 -7.01
CA ALA A 19 -1.52 3.80 -6.63
C ALA A 19 -0.87 2.91 -7.71
N ARG A 20 -1.10 3.19 -9.00
CA ARG A 20 -0.42 2.50 -10.11
C ARG A 20 1.10 2.71 -10.08
N VAL A 21 1.53 3.95 -9.88
CA VAL A 21 2.97 4.28 -9.78
C VAL A 21 3.58 3.59 -8.58
N LEU A 22 2.95 3.71 -7.40
CA LEU A 22 3.41 3.06 -6.17
C LEU A 22 3.52 1.55 -6.34
N HIS A 23 2.56 0.90 -7.01
CA HIS A 23 2.63 -0.53 -7.29
C HIS A 23 3.87 -0.90 -8.12
N ALA A 24 4.18 -0.14 -9.17
CA ALA A 24 5.37 -0.36 -9.97
C ALA A 24 6.66 -0.17 -9.16
N ASP A 25 6.70 0.83 -8.27
CA ASP A 25 7.85 1.05 -7.39
C ASP A 25 8.01 -0.09 -6.38
N CYS A 26 6.92 -0.60 -5.79
CA CYS A 26 6.95 -1.74 -4.88
C CYS A 26 7.46 -3.00 -5.59
N ALA A 27 7.04 -3.22 -6.84
CA ALA A 27 7.54 -4.33 -7.65
C ALA A 27 9.04 -4.17 -7.92
N ARG A 28 9.49 -2.96 -8.28
CA ARG A 28 10.92 -2.68 -8.48
C ARG A 28 11.73 -2.84 -7.19
N LEU A 29 11.20 -2.40 -6.05
CA LEU A 29 11.84 -2.56 -4.74
C LEU A 29 12.06 -4.04 -4.41
N LEU A 30 11.04 -4.87 -4.65
CA LEU A 30 11.13 -6.31 -4.46
C LEU A 30 12.22 -6.94 -5.35
N GLU A 31 12.31 -6.54 -6.62
CA GLU A 31 13.35 -7.04 -7.52
C GLU A 31 14.76 -6.60 -7.08
N LEU A 32 14.93 -5.32 -6.71
CA LEU A 32 16.20 -4.82 -6.15
C LEU A 32 16.62 -5.59 -4.89
N TYR A 33 15.66 -5.98 -4.06
CA TYR A 33 15.92 -6.79 -2.88
C TYR A 33 16.38 -8.21 -3.22
N LYS A 34 15.75 -8.85 -4.22
CA LYS A 34 16.18 -10.16 -4.73
C LYS A 34 17.58 -10.12 -5.34
N GLU A 35 17.91 -9.04 -6.05
CA GLU A 35 19.25 -8.82 -6.61
C GLU A 35 20.30 -8.62 -5.50
N LYS A 36 19.95 -7.87 -4.45
CA LYS A 36 20.79 -7.68 -3.25
C LYS A 36 21.03 -9.00 -2.49
N GLU A 37 20.03 -9.88 -2.45
CA GLU A 37 20.04 -11.11 -1.65
C GLU A 37 20.07 -12.36 -2.52
N SER A 38 21.28 -12.82 -2.85
CA SER A 38 21.54 -13.92 -3.80
C SER A 38 20.79 -15.23 -3.53
N PHE A 39 20.44 -15.54 -2.28
CA PHE A 39 19.71 -16.77 -1.94
C PHE A 39 18.22 -16.72 -2.31
N LEU A 40 17.62 -15.53 -2.44
CA LEU A 40 16.22 -15.35 -2.80
C LEU A 40 15.98 -15.43 -4.31
N ALA A 41 17.04 -15.33 -5.11
CA ALA A 41 16.98 -15.47 -6.56
C ALA A 41 16.59 -16.90 -7.00
N GLU A 42 16.91 -17.91 -6.20
CA GLU A 42 16.68 -19.33 -6.55
C GLU A 42 15.45 -19.93 -5.86
N HIS A 43 15.13 -19.51 -4.62
CA HIS A 43 14.03 -20.05 -3.83
C HIS A 43 13.37 -18.96 -2.97
N GLY A 44 12.41 -18.23 -3.55
CA GLY A 44 11.60 -17.28 -2.79
C GLY A 44 10.76 -18.02 -1.74
N PRO A 45 10.86 -17.70 -0.43
CA PRO A 45 10.13 -18.40 0.61
C PRO A 45 8.62 -18.17 0.43
N GLU A 46 7.89 -19.21 0.03
CA GLU A 46 6.43 -19.19 0.03
C GLU A 46 5.90 -19.13 1.47
N GLY A 47 4.77 -18.45 1.65
CA GLY A 47 4.13 -18.29 2.96
C GLY A 47 2.78 -17.59 2.82
N PRO A 48 1.92 -17.70 3.85
CA PRO A 48 0.68 -16.95 3.88
C PRO A 48 0.97 -15.43 3.89
N ASN A 49 0.01 -14.65 3.39
CA ASN A 49 0.11 -13.19 3.43
C ASN A 49 0.22 -12.73 4.89
N ILE A 50 1.14 -11.80 5.17
CA ILE A 50 1.33 -11.20 6.51
C ILE A 50 0.11 -10.36 6.86
N VAL A 51 -0.47 -9.64 5.88
CA VAL A 51 -1.68 -8.86 6.07
C VAL A 51 -2.87 -9.71 5.60
N ALA A 52 -3.55 -10.33 6.56
CA ALA A 52 -4.75 -11.10 6.29
C ALA A 52 -5.99 -10.20 6.34
N VAL A 53 -6.76 -10.20 5.24
CA VAL A 53 -8.08 -9.60 5.19
C VAL A 53 -9.11 -10.70 4.93
N SER A 54 -10.00 -10.90 5.90
CA SER A 54 -10.97 -12.01 5.91
C SER A 54 -12.26 -11.74 5.14
N LEU A 55 -12.37 -10.66 4.36
CA LEU A 55 -13.63 -10.21 3.75
C LEU A 55 -13.60 -10.27 2.23
N SER A 56 -14.66 -10.80 1.62
CA SER A 56 -14.91 -10.68 0.18
C SER A 56 -15.27 -9.22 -0.13
N LEU A 57 -14.40 -8.56 -0.89
CA LEU A 57 -14.56 -7.14 -1.20
C LEU A 57 -15.69 -6.86 -2.18
N ASP A 58 -16.15 -7.85 -2.96
CA ASP A 58 -17.19 -7.66 -3.97
C ASP A 58 -18.52 -7.19 -3.38
N ASP A 59 -18.82 -7.57 -2.13
CA ASP A 59 -20.06 -7.20 -1.43
C ASP A 59 -19.95 -5.92 -0.59
N LEU A 60 -18.75 -5.32 -0.53
CA LEU A 60 -18.50 -4.13 0.31
C LEU A 60 -18.94 -2.85 -0.41
N SER A 61 -19.51 -1.92 0.37
CA SER A 61 -19.78 -0.56 -0.09
C SER A 61 -18.48 0.16 -0.50
N THR A 62 -18.57 1.19 -1.34
CA THR A 62 -17.40 2.02 -1.73
C THR A 62 -16.65 2.57 -0.51
N TYR A 63 -17.39 3.01 0.51
CA TYR A 63 -16.82 3.49 1.76
C TYR A 63 -16.06 2.38 2.51
N ASP A 64 -16.64 1.18 2.63
CA ASP A 64 -16.00 0.06 3.32
C ASP A 64 -14.77 -0.45 2.57
N LYS A 65 -14.82 -0.48 1.23
CA LYS A 65 -13.66 -0.79 0.36
C LYS A 65 -12.53 0.20 0.61
N LEU A 66 -12.79 1.50 0.54
CA LEU A 66 -11.79 2.53 0.79
C LEU A 66 -11.20 2.45 2.21
N ARG A 67 -12.04 2.16 3.21
CA ARG A 67 -11.58 2.03 4.61
C ARG A 67 -10.64 0.83 4.74
N LEU A 68 -11.04 -0.32 4.20
CA LEU A 68 -10.22 -1.53 4.22
C LEU A 68 -8.87 -1.35 3.53
N LEU A 69 -8.87 -0.73 2.35
CA LEU A 69 -7.62 -0.41 1.63
C LEU A 69 -6.72 0.50 2.46
N ARG A 70 -7.27 1.55 3.06
CA ARG A 70 -6.50 2.46 3.92
C ARG A 70 -5.87 1.72 5.10
N SER A 71 -6.60 0.81 5.74
CA SER A 71 -6.10 0.03 6.87
C SER A 71 -4.97 -0.92 6.45
N ALA A 72 -5.14 -1.63 5.34
CA ALA A 72 -4.09 -2.50 4.80
C ALA A 72 -2.83 -1.71 4.38
N LEU A 73 -3.00 -0.54 3.76
CA LEU A 73 -1.87 0.34 3.40
C LEU A 73 -1.16 0.92 4.63
N ARG A 74 -1.91 1.22 5.71
CA ARG A 74 -1.32 1.64 7.00
C ARG A 74 -0.45 0.55 7.57
N GLU A 75 -0.92 -0.69 7.51
CA GLU A 75 -0.16 -1.84 7.98
C GLU A 75 1.10 -2.05 7.14
N CYS A 76 0.99 -1.97 5.82
CA CYS A 76 2.13 -2.01 4.92
C CYS A 76 3.19 -0.93 5.25
N LEU A 77 2.75 0.28 5.61
CA LEU A 77 3.66 1.35 6.01
C LEU A 77 4.36 1.05 7.34
N ALA A 78 3.64 0.48 8.31
CA ALA A 78 4.21 0.06 9.59
C ALA A 78 5.26 -1.04 9.37
N LEU A 79 4.94 -2.08 8.61
CA LEU A 79 5.85 -3.16 8.24
C LEU A 79 7.10 -2.63 7.52
N LEU A 80 6.94 -1.72 6.57
CA LEU A 80 8.07 -1.09 5.86
C LEU A 80 8.98 -0.32 6.81
N ARG A 81 8.42 0.44 7.75
CA ARG A 81 9.20 1.17 8.77
C ARG A 81 9.94 0.20 9.70
N SER A 82 9.33 -0.93 10.05
CA SER A 82 9.98 -1.99 10.84
C SER A 82 11.14 -2.65 10.08
N VAL A 83 11.01 -2.87 8.76
CA VAL A 83 12.14 -3.28 7.89
C VAL A 83 13.27 -2.26 7.97
N MET A 84 12.96 -0.97 7.81
CA MET A 84 13.96 0.10 7.85
C MET A 84 14.72 0.14 9.17
N SER A 85 14.01 0.09 10.32
CA SER A 85 14.61 0.07 11.65
C SER A 85 15.53 -1.14 11.84
N ARG A 86 15.04 -2.33 11.48
CA ARG A 86 15.79 -3.58 11.63
C ARG A 86 17.05 -3.62 10.77
N GLU A 87 17.00 -3.11 9.54
CA GLU A 87 18.16 -3.05 8.67
C GLU A 87 19.24 -2.07 9.18
N GLU A 88 18.82 -1.00 9.85
CA GLU A 88 19.72 -0.05 10.53
C GLU A 88 20.38 -0.70 11.76
N GLU A 89 19.60 -1.37 12.61
CA GLU A 89 20.08 -2.08 13.80
C GLU A 89 21.08 -3.20 13.49
N LEU A 90 20.83 -3.96 12.42
CA LEU A 90 21.68 -5.08 11.99
C LEU A 90 22.86 -4.65 11.09
N GLY A 91 22.95 -3.37 10.73
CA GLY A 91 24.02 -2.84 9.87
C GLY A 91 23.96 -3.31 8.41
N TYR A 92 22.77 -3.68 7.91
CA TYR A 92 22.55 -4.07 6.51
C TYR A 92 22.26 -2.89 5.58
N SER A 93 22.11 -1.70 6.14
CA SER A 93 21.96 -0.45 5.41
C SER A 93 23.36 0.08 5.06
N ASP A 94 23.68 0.19 3.78
CA ASP A 94 24.93 0.83 3.30
C ASP A 94 24.85 2.36 3.40
N GLY A 95 24.51 2.87 4.59
CA GLY A 95 24.33 4.31 4.83
C GLY A 95 23.27 5.00 3.95
N GLY A 96 22.37 4.23 3.33
CA GLY A 96 21.34 4.76 2.43
C GLY A 96 21.83 5.09 1.00
N GLN A 97 23.03 4.64 0.59
CA GLN A 97 23.59 4.98 -0.72
C GLN A 97 23.22 4.04 -1.87
N GLY A 98 22.58 2.89 -1.61
CA GLY A 98 22.19 1.93 -2.64
C GLY A 98 20.87 2.25 -3.35
N GLU A 99 20.71 1.70 -4.56
CA GLU A 99 19.46 1.79 -5.33
C GLU A 99 18.26 1.22 -4.56
N TYR A 100 18.47 0.14 -3.80
CA TYR A 100 17.47 -0.46 -2.93
C TYR A 100 16.99 0.52 -1.84
N GLU A 101 17.92 1.14 -1.09
CA GLU A 101 17.59 2.06 -0.02
C GLU A 101 16.88 3.33 -0.54
N SER A 102 17.32 3.83 -1.70
CA SER A 102 16.68 4.97 -2.38
C SER A 102 15.25 4.65 -2.83
N MET A 103 15.05 3.48 -3.44
CA MET A 103 13.73 3.00 -3.85
C MET A 103 12.82 2.76 -2.64
N ARG A 104 13.36 2.20 -1.55
CA ARG A 104 12.63 1.96 -0.30
C ARG A 104 12.09 3.26 0.30
N ASN A 105 12.91 4.31 0.34
CA ASN A 105 12.47 5.64 0.77
C ASN A 105 11.40 6.23 -0.16
N THR A 106 11.57 6.07 -1.47
CA THR A 106 10.58 6.51 -2.47
C THR A 106 9.23 5.82 -2.27
N VAL A 107 9.23 4.51 -2.03
CA VAL A 107 8.02 3.72 -1.74
C VAL A 107 7.36 4.21 -0.46
N ARG A 108 8.13 4.44 0.62
CA ARG A 108 7.61 4.97 1.89
C ARG A 108 6.88 6.31 1.67
N ASP A 109 7.53 7.27 1.03
CA ASP A 109 6.98 8.61 0.84
C ASP A 109 5.72 8.57 -0.04
N ARG A 110 5.72 7.76 -1.10
CA ARG A 110 4.54 7.58 -1.98
C ARG A 110 3.40 6.86 -1.26
N LEU A 111 3.70 5.90 -0.38
CA LEU A 111 2.70 5.21 0.43
C LEU A 111 2.05 6.17 1.44
N GLU A 112 2.83 7.04 2.09
CA GLU A 112 2.31 8.11 2.95
C GLU A 112 1.39 9.07 2.17
N HIS A 113 1.80 9.48 0.96
CA HIS A 113 0.97 10.32 0.09
C HIS A 113 -0.34 9.64 -0.34
N LEU A 114 -0.30 8.34 -0.65
CA LEU A 114 -1.50 7.58 -1.03
C LEU A 114 -2.44 7.40 0.16
N LEU A 115 -1.90 7.16 1.35
CA LEU A 115 -2.68 7.11 2.59
C LEU A 115 -3.40 8.43 2.84
N HIS A 116 -2.70 9.56 2.72
CA HIS A 116 -3.34 10.86 2.87
C HIS A 116 -4.43 11.08 1.80
N SER A 117 -4.14 10.74 0.54
CA SER A 117 -5.11 10.91 -0.56
C SER A 117 -6.35 10.01 -0.41
N THR A 118 -6.20 8.81 0.14
CA THR A 118 -7.33 7.90 0.43
C THR A 118 -8.14 8.34 1.65
N GLU A 119 -7.55 9.08 2.60
CA GLU A 119 -8.30 9.73 3.70
C GLU A 119 -9.28 10.77 3.19
N LEU A 120 -8.79 11.66 2.32
CA LEU A 120 -9.61 12.71 1.73
C LEU A 120 -10.78 12.11 0.92
N LEU A 121 -10.53 11.04 0.15
CA LEU A 121 -11.59 10.31 -0.55
C LEU A 121 -12.62 9.68 0.41
N LEU A 122 -12.19 9.16 1.56
CA LEU A 122 -13.07 8.62 2.58
C LEU A 122 -13.96 9.69 3.20
N GLU A 123 -13.40 10.87 3.44
CA GLU A 123 -14.14 12.03 3.95
C GLU A 123 -15.19 12.51 2.95
N GLU A 124 -14.86 12.53 1.65
CA GLU A 124 -15.79 12.88 0.57
C GLU A 124 -16.91 11.83 0.40
N THR A 125 -16.61 10.55 0.62
CA THR A 125 -17.57 9.45 0.50
C THR A 125 -18.43 9.25 1.76
N ARG A 126 -18.07 9.89 2.88
CA ARG A 126 -18.78 9.74 4.15
C ARG A 126 -20.17 10.37 4.07
N THR A 127 -21.19 9.54 3.95
CA THR A 127 -22.57 9.94 4.26
C THR A 127 -22.78 9.88 5.77
N SER A 128 -23.57 10.81 6.35
CA SER A 128 -23.77 10.97 7.81
C SER A 128 -24.31 9.74 8.56
N ASN A 129 -24.64 8.65 7.85
CA ASN A 129 -25.32 7.47 8.39
C ASN A 129 -24.56 6.15 8.20
N SER A 130 -23.27 6.17 7.78
CA SER A 130 -22.53 4.91 7.61
C SER A 130 -22.18 4.28 8.98
N PRO A 131 -22.51 2.99 9.23
CA PRO A 131 -22.14 2.30 10.46
C PRO A 131 -20.61 2.26 10.61
N GLN A 132 -20.12 2.51 11.83
CA GLN A 132 -18.72 2.24 12.17
C GLN A 132 -18.53 0.73 12.34
N VAL A 133 -18.24 0.04 11.24
CA VAL A 133 -17.69 -1.33 11.31
C VAL A 133 -16.24 -1.22 11.81
N PRO A 134 -15.82 -2.03 12.80
CA PRO A 134 -14.48 -1.97 13.37
C PRO A 134 -13.41 -2.27 12.33
N ASP A 135 -12.23 -1.69 12.56
CA ASP A 135 -11.07 -1.77 11.67
C ASP A 135 -10.61 -3.24 11.57
N GLY A 136 -10.72 -3.83 10.38
CA GLY A 136 -10.67 -5.29 10.19
C GLY A 136 -9.32 -5.86 9.75
N ALA A 137 -8.27 -5.04 9.64
CA ALA A 137 -6.94 -5.53 9.34
C ALA A 137 -6.30 -6.01 10.64
N VAL A 138 -6.17 -7.32 10.80
CA VAL A 138 -5.37 -7.92 11.87
C VAL A 138 -3.96 -8.07 11.34
N SER A 139 -3.04 -7.28 11.88
CA SER A 139 -1.61 -7.54 11.69
C SER A 139 -1.22 -8.75 12.52
N VAL A 140 -0.58 -9.72 11.89
CA VAL A 140 0.13 -10.76 12.63
C VAL A 140 1.46 -10.14 13.01
N GLU A 141 1.57 -9.71 14.26
CA GLU A 141 2.86 -9.32 14.86
C GLU A 141 3.86 -10.43 14.58
N PRO A 142 5.00 -10.13 13.95
CA PRO A 142 5.99 -11.15 13.67
C PRO A 142 6.53 -11.68 14.99
N ASP A 143 6.44 -13.01 15.16
CA ASP A 143 7.16 -13.77 16.18
C ASP A 143 8.64 -13.31 16.17
N GLU A 144 9.29 -13.21 17.34
CA GLU A 144 10.65 -12.69 17.46
C GLU A 144 11.57 -13.33 16.41
N VAL A 145 11.91 -12.54 15.39
CA VAL A 145 12.69 -13.03 14.24
C VAL A 145 14.16 -13.04 14.64
N ASP A 146 14.59 -14.11 15.30
CA ASP A 146 15.99 -14.26 15.72
C ASP A 146 16.88 -14.67 14.53
N GLY A 147 17.92 -13.88 14.27
CA GLY A 147 18.94 -14.15 13.26
C GLY A 147 18.77 -13.45 11.89
N ALA A 148 19.92 -13.10 11.32
CA ALA A 148 20.11 -12.42 10.03
C ALA A 148 19.30 -13.01 8.86
N PHE A 149 19.29 -14.34 8.75
CA PHE A 149 18.62 -15.03 7.65
C PHE A 149 17.10 -14.90 7.74
N GLN A 150 16.54 -15.07 8.95
CA GLN A 150 15.10 -14.95 9.17
C GLN A 150 14.65 -13.49 8.98
N ALA A 151 15.47 -12.52 9.40
CA ALA A 151 15.22 -11.11 9.14
C ALA A 151 15.11 -10.82 7.63
N LYS A 152 15.99 -11.41 6.81
CA LYS A 152 15.95 -11.25 5.35
C LYS A 152 14.72 -11.90 4.71
N VAL A 153 14.37 -13.10 5.13
CA VAL A 153 13.13 -13.79 4.70
C VAL A 153 11.89 -12.97 5.07
N TRP A 154 11.87 -12.40 6.27
CA TRP A 154 10.78 -11.54 6.72
C TRP A 154 10.69 -10.25 5.89
N THR A 155 11.82 -9.56 5.63
CA THR A 155 11.85 -8.40 4.74
C THR A 155 11.30 -8.75 3.35
N TYR A 156 11.72 -9.87 2.77
CA TYR A 156 11.19 -10.33 1.50
C TYR A 156 9.66 -10.46 1.50
N ARG A 157 9.09 -11.08 2.55
CA ARG A 157 7.64 -11.24 2.68
C ARG A 157 6.92 -9.89 2.87
N VAL A 158 7.50 -8.94 3.61
CA VAL A 158 6.96 -7.57 3.71
C VAL A 158 6.92 -6.88 2.34
N LEU A 159 7.97 -7.04 1.53
CA LEU A 159 7.98 -6.49 0.17
C LEU A 159 6.93 -7.15 -0.73
N GLN A 160 6.63 -8.45 -0.54
CA GLN A 160 5.52 -9.12 -1.24
C GLN A 160 4.15 -8.55 -0.84
N GLU A 161 3.92 -8.28 0.45
CA GLU A 161 2.69 -7.61 0.91
C GLU A 161 2.52 -6.23 0.29
N LEU A 162 3.58 -5.44 0.26
CA LEU A 162 3.58 -4.12 -0.37
C LEU A 162 3.13 -4.24 -1.84
N VAL A 163 3.69 -5.18 -2.60
CA VAL A 163 3.29 -5.42 -4.00
C VAL A 163 1.82 -5.83 -4.10
N HIS A 164 1.37 -6.74 -3.23
CA HIS A 164 0.00 -7.23 -3.23
C HIS A 164 -1.02 -6.11 -2.96
N TRP A 165 -0.86 -5.38 -1.85
CA TRP A 165 -1.83 -4.37 -1.42
C TRP A 165 -1.82 -3.11 -2.29
N THR A 166 -0.67 -2.74 -2.85
CA THR A 166 -0.60 -1.61 -3.79
C THR A 166 -1.23 -1.95 -5.13
N ARG A 167 -1.06 -3.19 -5.63
CA ARG A 167 -1.78 -3.69 -6.81
C ARG A 167 -3.28 -3.67 -6.58
N TYR A 168 -3.70 -4.22 -5.46
CA TYR A 168 -5.11 -4.33 -5.13
C TYR A 168 -5.76 -2.94 -4.97
N THR A 169 -5.10 -2.04 -4.24
CA THR A 169 -5.53 -0.63 -4.12
C THR A 169 -5.64 0.03 -5.49
N SER A 170 -4.64 -0.15 -6.35
CA SER A 170 -4.64 0.42 -7.69
C SER A 170 -5.82 -0.05 -8.53
N GLN A 171 -6.17 -1.34 -8.46
CA GLN A 171 -7.30 -1.90 -9.21
C GLN A 171 -8.62 -1.35 -8.68
N THR A 172 -8.81 -1.35 -7.37
CA THR A 172 -10.05 -0.87 -6.75
C THR A 172 -10.27 0.62 -6.99
N LEU A 173 -9.25 1.47 -6.81
CA LEU A 173 -9.38 2.90 -7.10
C LEU A 173 -9.65 3.19 -8.57
N HIS A 174 -9.13 2.36 -9.49
CA HIS A 174 -9.43 2.48 -10.91
C HIS A 174 -10.90 2.16 -11.22
N ILE A 175 -11.43 1.08 -10.64
CA ILE A 175 -12.84 0.70 -10.78
C ILE A 175 -13.75 1.81 -10.22
N LEU A 176 -13.47 2.27 -8.99
CA LEU A 176 -14.25 3.33 -8.35
C LEU A 176 -14.23 4.63 -9.18
N HIS A 177 -13.08 4.99 -9.76
CA HIS A 177 -13.00 6.13 -10.65
C HIS A 177 -13.89 5.95 -11.89
N ALA A 178 -13.88 4.78 -12.52
CA ALA A 178 -14.72 4.51 -13.69
C ALA A 178 -16.23 4.55 -13.35
N GLU A 179 -16.62 4.04 -12.18
CA GLU A 179 -18.01 4.11 -11.69
C GLU A 179 -18.45 5.57 -11.47
N TRP A 180 -17.62 6.38 -10.81
CA TRP A 180 -17.92 7.79 -10.57
C TRP A 180 -18.04 8.64 -11.85
N GLU A 181 -17.22 8.36 -12.88
CA GLU A 181 -17.36 9.03 -14.18
C GLU A 181 -18.66 8.61 -14.88
N ALA A 182 -19.07 7.34 -14.76
CA ALA A 182 -20.32 6.85 -15.36
C ALA A 182 -21.57 7.47 -14.69
N GLU A 183 -21.57 7.63 -13.36
CA GLU A 183 -22.64 8.29 -12.60
C GLU A 183 -22.73 9.79 -12.91
N GLY A 184 -21.59 10.47 -13.07
CA GLY A 184 -21.51 11.87 -13.48
C GLY A 184 -22.07 12.13 -14.87
N GLN A 185 -21.95 11.15 -15.79
CA GLN A 185 -22.49 11.24 -17.16
C GLN A 185 -24.00 10.93 -17.25
N GLN A 186 -24.60 10.27 -16.26
CA GLN A 186 -26.04 9.94 -16.26
C GLN A 186 -26.93 11.04 -15.66
N THR A 187 -26.33 12.05 -15.02
CA THR A 187 -27.04 13.19 -14.40
C THR A 187 -26.99 14.47 -15.23
N MET A 188 -26.50 14.41 -16.47
CA MET A 188 -26.59 15.46 -17.49
C MET A 188 -27.50 15.04 -18.65
#